data_AF-A0AA39MKB2-F1
#
_entry.id   AF-A0AA39MKB2-F1
#
_cell.length_a   1.000
_cell.length_b   1.000
_cell.length_c   1.000
_cell.angle_alpha   90.00
_cell.angle_beta   90.00
_cell.angle_gamma   90.00
#
_symmetry.space_group_name_H-M   'P 1'
#
loop_
_entity.id
_entity.type
_entity.pdbx_description
1 polymer ?
#
loop_
_entity_poly.entity_id
_entity_poly.type
_entity_poly.pdbx_seq_one_letter_code
_entity_poly.pdbx_strand_id
1 'polypeptide(L)'
;MDARWQLATYADEALIDNAFIVNTNTSDEFAYLVWKDSQEEVVLQVEGILAEAHHPPVIGNEMEYSGKLNDLMQSVVIVSSSQDDTFSRAIQGIEAINAFMARFNVKVNMMNNFVLGNLKAIRGQTRLLMPVGKARMSTVDISSIDYGNVLKNMMTQGSHQYTEDNVVSYLKWGPTTGGEIFVSDMNPALLKPGHIVDLGLSFRLIKMPRRVQFQA
;
A
#
# COMPACT_ATOMS: atom_id res chain seq x y z
N MET A 1 3.88 23.22 -4.57
CA MET A 1 4.24 21.84 -4.89
C MET A 1 3.01 21.18 -5.48
N ASP A 2 3.13 20.50 -6.62
CA ASP A 2 1.99 19.75 -7.17
C ASP A 2 1.68 18.57 -6.23
N ALA A 3 0.45 18.52 -5.72
CA ALA A 3 0.04 17.52 -4.74
C ALA A 3 0.14 16.09 -5.29
N ARG A 4 0.17 15.91 -6.61
CA ARG A 4 0.20 14.61 -7.30
C ARG A 4 1.57 13.91 -7.27
N TRP A 5 2.64 14.65 -6.98
CA TRP A 5 4.02 14.16 -7.09
C TRP A 5 4.83 14.37 -5.81
N GLN A 6 4.17 14.34 -4.65
CA GLN A 6 4.82 14.53 -3.35
C GLN A 6 6.00 13.59 -3.16
N LEU A 7 5.86 12.31 -3.58
CA LEU A 7 6.87 11.29 -3.41
C LEU A 7 8.20 11.62 -4.11
N ALA A 8 8.16 12.28 -5.26
CA ALA A 8 9.36 12.68 -6.01
C ALA A 8 10.22 13.73 -5.30
N THR A 9 9.63 14.47 -4.36
CA THR A 9 10.33 15.45 -3.53
C THR A 9 11.32 14.77 -2.60
N TYR A 10 10.93 13.61 -2.06
CA TYR A 10 11.72 12.88 -1.07
C TYR A 10 12.83 12.02 -1.70
N ALA A 11 13.14 12.22 -2.98
CA ALA A 11 14.42 11.80 -3.55
C ALA A 11 15.62 12.50 -2.88
N ASP A 12 15.39 13.67 -2.26
CA ASP A 12 16.38 14.35 -1.43
C ASP A 12 16.29 13.84 0.02
N GLU A 13 17.29 13.06 0.45
CA GLU A 13 17.38 12.49 1.80
C GLU A 13 17.32 13.56 2.90
N ALA A 14 17.83 14.77 2.65
CA ALA A 14 17.82 15.83 3.66
C ALA A 14 16.39 16.26 4.04
N LEU A 15 15.42 16.11 3.13
CA LEU A 15 14.02 16.42 3.41
C LEU A 15 13.36 15.31 4.23
N ILE A 16 13.79 14.06 4.08
CA ILE A 16 13.26 12.91 4.81
C ILE A 16 13.53 13.06 6.31
N ASP A 17 14.79 13.33 6.70
CA ASP A 17 15.19 13.47 8.11
C ASP A 17 14.47 14.63 8.82
N ASN A 18 14.07 15.65 8.06
CA ASN A 18 13.35 16.81 8.58
C ASN A 18 11.83 16.57 8.69
N ALA A 19 11.24 15.84 7.74
CA ALA A 19 9.79 15.65 7.64
C ALA A 19 9.26 14.47 8.46
N PHE A 20 10.07 13.42 8.64
CA PHE A 20 9.56 12.13 9.10
C PHE A 20 10.23 11.61 10.36
N ILE A 21 9.51 10.72 11.04
CA ILE A 21 10.08 9.79 12.02
C ILE A 21 9.51 8.39 11.78
N VAL A 22 10.15 7.38 12.38
CA VAL A 22 9.70 5.99 12.29
C VAL A 22 9.07 5.56 13.60
N ASN A 23 7.77 5.28 13.58
CA ASN A 23 7.07 4.73 14.73
C ASN A 23 7.31 3.22 14.81
N THR A 24 8.06 2.81 15.83
CA THR A 24 8.38 1.41 16.10
C THR A 24 7.62 0.84 17.31
N ASN A 25 6.78 1.62 17.99
CA ASN A 25 6.21 1.23 19.27
C ASN A 25 4.76 0.74 19.19
N THR A 26 4.03 1.10 18.15
CA THR A 26 2.59 0.82 18.04
C THR A 26 2.26 -0.60 17.58
N SER A 27 3.17 -1.27 16.87
CA SER A 27 2.97 -2.62 16.34
C SER A 27 4.16 -3.51 16.63
N ASP A 28 3.91 -4.77 17.00
CA ASP A 28 4.97 -5.78 17.14
C ASP A 28 5.41 -6.33 15.77
N GLU A 29 4.58 -6.15 14.74
CA GLU A 29 4.83 -6.68 13.40
C GLU A 29 5.43 -5.67 12.45
N PHE A 30 5.18 -4.38 12.65
CA PHE A 30 5.60 -3.35 11.71
C PHE A 30 6.20 -2.13 12.38
N ALA A 31 7.00 -1.40 11.61
CA ALA A 31 7.31 -0.01 11.87
C ALA A 31 6.70 0.84 10.75
N TYR A 32 6.12 1.99 11.11
CA TYR A 32 5.41 2.88 10.17
C TYR A 32 6.19 4.18 10.02
N LEU A 33 6.15 4.76 8.82
CA LEU A 33 6.60 6.13 8.60
C LEU A 33 5.48 7.08 9.05
N VAL A 34 5.80 8.03 9.91
CA VAL A 34 4.84 9.05 10.38
C VAL A 34 5.40 10.46 10.21
N TRP A 35 4.52 11.43 10.01
CA TRP A 35 4.88 12.83 9.95
C TRP A 35 5.42 13.29 11.31
N LYS A 36 6.51 14.05 11.31
CA LYS A 36 7.17 14.47 12.55
C LYS A 36 6.31 15.42 13.39
N ASP A 37 5.54 16.28 12.72
CA ASP A 37 4.69 17.30 13.34
C ASP A 37 3.35 16.74 13.82
N SER A 38 2.63 15.97 12.99
CA SER A 38 1.30 15.44 13.34
C SER A 38 1.33 14.05 13.98
N GLN A 39 2.41 13.29 13.80
CA GLN A 39 2.51 11.87 14.18
C GLN A 39 1.55 10.94 13.42
N GLU A 40 0.87 11.44 12.38
CA GLU A 40 -0.02 10.65 11.53
C GLU A 40 0.77 9.81 10.52
N GLU A 41 0.19 8.66 10.08
CA GLU A 41 0.80 7.81 9.06
C GLU A 41 1.00 8.59 7.76
N VAL A 42 2.22 8.51 7.21
CA VAL A 42 2.56 9.20 5.97
C VAL A 42 1.91 8.49 4.79
N VAL A 43 1.18 9.25 3.97
CA VAL A 43 0.70 8.84 2.65
C VAL A 43 1.25 9.81 1.61
N LEU A 44 2.11 9.33 0.72
CA LEU A 44 2.72 10.15 -0.34
C LEU A 44 2.11 9.80 -1.69
N GLN A 45 1.77 10.82 -2.46
CA GLN A 45 1.16 10.67 -3.78
C GLN A 45 2.19 10.51 -4.90
N VAL A 46 1.84 9.67 -5.87
CA VAL A 46 2.52 9.52 -7.16
C VAL A 46 1.49 9.20 -8.25
N GLU A 47 1.60 9.84 -9.41
CA GLU A 47 0.74 9.58 -10.57
C GLU A 47 1.42 8.56 -11.51
N GLY A 48 0.64 7.76 -12.22
CA GLY A 48 1.17 6.86 -13.23
C GLY A 48 0.10 6.14 -14.02
N ILE A 49 0.53 5.34 -15.00
CA ILE A 49 -0.36 4.49 -15.79
C ILE A 49 -0.50 3.16 -15.08
N LEU A 50 -1.74 2.78 -14.74
CA LEU A 50 -2.06 1.48 -14.16
C LEU A 50 -1.65 0.37 -15.13
N ALA A 51 -0.76 -0.50 -14.69
CA ALA A 51 -0.34 -1.69 -15.45
C ALA A 51 -1.01 -2.95 -14.93
N GLU A 52 -1.07 -3.11 -13.61
CA GLU A 52 -1.69 -4.27 -12.96
C GLU A 52 -2.42 -3.84 -11.69
N ALA A 53 -3.56 -4.47 -11.41
CA ALA A 53 -4.33 -4.26 -10.20
C ALA A 53 -4.85 -5.62 -9.73
N HIS A 54 -4.54 -5.98 -8.48
CA HIS A 54 -5.00 -7.18 -7.82
C HIS A 54 -5.77 -6.76 -6.58
N HIS A 55 -7.10 -6.77 -6.70
CA HIS A 55 -8.02 -6.37 -5.64
C HIS A 55 -8.79 -7.62 -5.16
N PRO A 56 -8.89 -7.85 -3.84
CA PRO A 56 -9.69 -8.93 -3.29
C PRO A 56 -11.18 -8.68 -3.40
N PRO A 57 -11.97 -9.75 -3.30
CA PRO A 57 -12.07 -10.75 -4.34
C PRO A 57 -13.21 -10.36 -5.29
N VAL A 58 -12.88 -10.23 -6.58
CA VAL A 58 -13.83 -10.59 -7.64
C VAL A 58 -13.70 -12.10 -7.86
N ILE A 59 -13.86 -12.89 -6.80
CA ILE A 59 -14.01 -14.33 -6.95
C ILE A 59 -15.47 -14.54 -7.32
N GLY A 60 -15.72 -14.96 -8.56
CA GLY A 60 -17.05 -15.30 -9.02
C GLY A 60 -17.72 -16.29 -8.07
N ASN A 61 -19.06 -16.22 -7.98
CA ASN A 61 -19.86 -17.16 -7.22
C ASN A 61 -19.32 -18.59 -7.44
N GLU A 62 -18.98 -19.29 -6.35
CA GLU A 62 -18.59 -20.71 -6.26
C GLU A 62 -17.09 -21.09 -6.16
N MET A 63 -16.12 -20.16 -6.21
CA MET A 63 -14.72 -20.55 -5.97
C MET A 63 -14.29 -20.40 -4.49
N GLU A 64 -14.11 -21.52 -3.79
CA GLU A 64 -13.42 -21.54 -2.50
C GLU A 64 -11.94 -21.24 -2.69
N TYR A 65 -11.40 -20.27 -1.94
CA TYR A 65 -9.96 -19.99 -1.95
C TYR A 65 -9.22 -21.12 -1.24
N SER A 66 -8.41 -21.86 -2.00
CA SER A 66 -7.64 -23.01 -1.53
C SER A 66 -6.25 -22.67 -0.96
N GLY A 67 -5.85 -21.39 -0.99
CA GLY A 67 -4.57 -20.92 -0.47
C GLY A 67 -4.58 -20.61 1.04
N LYS A 68 -3.42 -20.25 1.60
CA LYS A 68 -3.35 -19.75 2.98
C LYS A 68 -3.88 -18.32 3.04
N LEU A 69 -4.78 -18.05 3.99
CA LEU A 69 -5.36 -16.70 4.18
C LEU A 69 -4.29 -15.63 4.49
N ASN A 70 -3.20 -16.02 5.15
CA ASN A 70 -2.04 -15.16 5.41
C ASN A 70 -1.36 -14.63 4.14
N ASP A 71 -1.52 -15.33 3.02
CA ASP A 71 -0.87 -15.00 1.76
C ASP A 71 -1.76 -14.13 0.85
N LEU A 72 -2.97 -13.77 1.31
CA LEU A 72 -3.88 -12.91 0.57
C LEU A 72 -3.36 -11.47 0.58
N MET A 73 -3.01 -10.96 -0.60
CA MET A 73 -2.46 -9.62 -0.80
C MET A 73 -3.29 -8.84 -1.81
N GLN A 74 -3.48 -7.55 -1.54
CA GLN A 74 -3.91 -6.58 -2.54
C GLN A 74 -2.67 -5.89 -3.09
N SER A 75 -2.62 -5.64 -4.39
CA SER A 75 -1.52 -4.88 -4.98
C SER A 75 -1.95 -4.07 -6.19
N VAL A 76 -1.22 -3.00 -6.43
CA VAL A 76 -1.34 -2.15 -7.61
C VAL A 76 0.04 -1.88 -8.16
N VAL A 77 0.17 -1.91 -9.49
CA VAL A 77 1.40 -1.60 -10.21
C VAL A 77 1.10 -0.46 -11.16
N ILE A 78 1.84 0.63 -11.02
CA ILE A 78 1.85 1.73 -11.97
C ILE A 78 3.19 1.80 -12.67
N VAL A 79 3.17 2.25 -13.92
CA VAL A 79 4.34 2.50 -14.75
C VAL A 79 4.28 3.91 -15.32
N SER A 80 5.42 4.42 -15.75
CA SER A 80 5.48 5.62 -16.59
C SER A 80 6.48 5.42 -17.74
N SER A 81 6.53 6.41 -18.63
CA SER A 81 7.55 6.50 -19.66
C SER A 81 8.95 6.46 -19.06
N SER A 82 9.91 5.86 -19.76
CA SER A 82 11.32 5.83 -19.33
C SER A 82 11.97 7.23 -19.26
N GLN A 83 11.37 8.22 -19.93
CA GLN A 83 11.80 9.62 -19.94
C GLN A 83 11.09 10.47 -18.86
N ASP A 84 10.23 9.88 -18.04
CA ASP A 84 9.58 10.60 -16.95
C ASP A 84 10.53 10.74 -15.75
N ASP A 85 11.15 11.92 -15.68
CA ASP A 85 12.07 12.29 -14.60
C ASP A 85 11.36 12.36 -13.24
N THR A 86 10.09 12.79 -13.22
CA THR A 86 9.32 12.92 -11.97
C THR A 86 9.00 11.54 -11.39
N PHE A 87 8.54 10.62 -12.23
CA PHE A 87 8.31 9.23 -11.82
C PHE A 87 9.62 8.54 -11.41
N SER A 88 10.72 8.80 -12.14
CA SER A 88 12.04 8.31 -11.76
C SER A 88 12.50 8.81 -10.39
N ARG A 89 12.24 10.08 -10.08
CA ARG A 89 12.50 10.65 -8.75
C ARG A 89 11.58 10.08 -7.68
N ALA A 90 10.32 9.76 -8.00
CA ALA A 90 9.43 9.09 -7.05
C ALA A 90 9.97 7.71 -6.64
N ILE A 91 10.54 6.94 -7.58
CA ILE A 91 11.22 5.68 -7.28
C ILE A 91 12.42 5.90 -6.36
N GLN A 92 13.26 6.90 -6.66
CA GLN A 92 14.38 7.27 -5.78
C GLN A 92 13.89 7.69 -4.39
N GLY A 93 12.76 8.39 -4.29
CA GLY A 93 12.13 8.74 -3.02
C GLY A 93 11.69 7.52 -2.22
N ILE A 94 11.12 6.50 -2.87
CA ILE A 94 10.80 5.21 -2.22
C ILE A 94 12.07 4.55 -1.67
N GLU A 95 13.12 4.49 -2.47
CA GLU A 95 14.42 3.92 -2.06
C GLU A 95 15.00 4.66 -0.85
N ALA A 96 15.02 5.99 -0.90
CA ALA A 96 15.55 6.85 0.15
C ALA A 96 14.74 6.72 1.45
N ILE A 97 13.40 6.68 1.36
CA ILE A 97 12.51 6.43 2.51
C ILE A 97 12.77 5.05 3.10
N ASN A 98 12.86 4.01 2.27
CA ASN A 98 13.14 2.65 2.74
C ASN A 98 14.51 2.58 3.44
N ALA A 99 15.54 3.23 2.88
CA ALA A 99 16.87 3.31 3.48
C ALA A 99 16.84 4.06 4.82
N PHE A 100 16.12 5.18 4.90
CA PHE A 100 15.91 5.92 6.15
C PHE A 100 15.22 5.05 7.19
N MET A 101 14.12 4.38 6.84
CA MET A 101 13.39 3.54 7.77
C MET A 101 14.22 2.33 8.25
N ALA A 102 15.04 1.76 7.38
CA ALA A 102 15.91 0.63 7.70
C ALA A 102 16.94 0.96 8.80
N ARG A 103 17.31 2.25 8.98
CA ARG A 103 18.17 2.70 10.10
C ARG A 103 17.56 2.37 11.47
N PHE A 104 16.24 2.27 11.55
CA PHE A 104 15.49 2.00 12.78
C PHE A 104 15.17 0.52 12.99
N ASN A 105 15.49 -0.36 12.02
CA ASN A 105 15.31 -1.79 12.16
C ASN A 105 16.29 -2.58 11.26
N VAL A 106 17.29 -3.21 11.89
CA VAL A 106 18.41 -3.90 11.23
C VAL A 106 18.00 -5.20 10.51
N LYS A 107 16.73 -5.63 10.59
CA LYS A 107 16.23 -6.90 10.03
C LYS A 107 15.15 -6.69 8.98
N VAL A 108 15.43 -5.84 8.01
CA VAL A 108 14.49 -5.44 6.98
C VAL A 108 15.05 -5.84 5.62
N ASN A 109 14.27 -6.59 4.86
CA ASN A 109 14.53 -6.75 3.43
C ASN A 109 13.92 -5.55 2.72
N MET A 110 14.75 -4.71 2.10
CA MET A 110 14.25 -3.68 1.19
C MET A 110 13.55 -4.38 0.03
N MET A 111 12.37 -3.88 -0.36
CA MET A 111 11.75 -4.35 -1.62
C MET A 111 12.65 -3.89 -2.76
N ASN A 112 13.15 -4.85 -3.54
CA ASN A 112 13.91 -4.55 -4.74
C ASN A 112 13.06 -3.74 -5.72
N ASN A 113 13.73 -2.90 -6.51
CA ASN A 113 13.11 -2.15 -7.58
C ASN A 113 12.31 -3.09 -8.48
N PHE A 114 11.00 -2.84 -8.53
CA PHE A 114 10.09 -3.59 -9.38
C PHE A 114 10.18 -3.03 -10.80
N VAL A 115 10.39 -3.91 -11.76
CA VAL A 115 10.40 -3.56 -13.19
C VAL A 115 9.36 -4.40 -13.89
N LEU A 116 8.61 -3.78 -14.81
CA LEU A 116 7.63 -4.47 -15.63
C LEU A 116 8.12 -4.44 -17.08
N GLY A 117 8.72 -5.54 -17.52
CA GLY A 117 9.47 -5.57 -18.78
C GLY A 117 10.63 -4.57 -18.75
N ASN A 118 10.62 -3.61 -19.67
CA ASN A 118 11.62 -2.54 -19.75
C ASN A 118 11.20 -1.23 -19.08
N LEU A 119 10.01 -1.20 -18.45
CA LEU A 119 9.49 -0.02 -17.80
C LEU A 119 9.83 -0.03 -16.31
N LYS A 120 10.20 1.15 -15.81
CA LYS A 120 10.26 1.39 -14.37
C LYS A 120 8.84 1.32 -13.82
N ALA A 121 8.69 0.67 -12.67
CA ALA A 121 7.38 0.43 -12.08
C ALA A 121 7.40 0.72 -10.58
N ILE A 122 6.27 1.22 -10.08
CA ILE A 122 6.02 1.37 -8.64
C ILE A 122 4.93 0.38 -8.28
N ARG A 123 5.18 -0.42 -7.25
CA ARG A 123 4.22 -1.40 -6.73
C ARG A 123 3.82 -1.04 -5.31
N GLY A 124 2.52 -0.78 -5.13
CA GLY A 124 1.89 -0.74 -3.81
C GLY A 124 1.35 -2.13 -3.47
N GLN A 125 1.55 -2.59 -2.24
CA GLN A 125 1.07 -3.89 -1.79
C GLN A 125 0.74 -3.88 -0.30
N THR A 126 -0.40 -4.47 0.06
CA THR A 126 -0.83 -4.65 1.45
C THR A 126 -1.48 -6.01 1.65
N ARG A 127 -1.49 -6.50 2.89
CA ARG A 127 -2.22 -7.73 3.22
C ARG A 127 -3.72 -7.43 3.14
N LEU A 128 -4.48 -8.42 2.71
CA LEU A 128 -5.93 -8.33 2.75
C LEU A 128 -6.48 -8.60 4.15
N LEU A 129 -5.99 -9.65 4.82
CA LEU A 129 -6.51 -10.06 6.13
C LEU A 129 -5.39 -10.10 7.16
N MET A 130 -5.76 -9.80 8.41
CA MET A 130 -4.91 -9.89 9.58
C MET A 130 -5.32 -11.09 10.46
N PRO A 131 -4.39 -11.94 10.93
CA PRO A 131 -4.73 -12.95 11.92
C PRO A 131 -5.24 -12.32 13.22
N VAL A 132 -6.30 -12.88 13.82
CA VAL A 132 -6.95 -12.32 15.02
C VAL A 132 -5.97 -12.11 16.18
N GLY A 133 -5.04 -13.06 16.40
CA GLY A 133 -4.03 -12.96 17.46
C GLY A 133 -2.97 -11.87 17.25
N LYS A 134 -2.99 -11.19 16.10
CA LYS A 134 -2.05 -10.13 15.70
C LYS A 134 -2.76 -8.79 15.43
N ALA A 135 -4.09 -8.78 15.38
CA ALA A 135 -4.88 -7.58 15.17
C ALA A 135 -4.79 -6.65 16.40
N ARG A 136 -4.29 -5.43 16.18
CA ARG A 136 -4.31 -4.33 17.16
C ARG A 136 -5.16 -3.14 16.70
N MET A 137 -5.55 -3.15 15.43
CA MET A 137 -6.38 -2.12 14.81
C MET A 137 -7.85 -2.54 14.87
N SER A 138 -8.75 -1.57 14.74
CA SER A 138 -10.19 -1.84 14.73
C SER A 138 -10.56 -2.74 13.56
N THR A 139 -11.55 -3.60 13.78
CA THR A 139 -12.19 -4.35 12.68
C THR A 139 -13.03 -3.38 11.85
N VAL A 140 -12.95 -3.50 10.53
CA VAL A 140 -13.70 -2.65 9.60
C VAL A 140 -14.90 -3.42 9.06
N ASP A 141 -16.02 -2.73 8.88
CA ASP A 141 -17.18 -3.29 8.20
C ASP A 141 -16.86 -3.51 6.71
N ILE A 142 -16.99 -4.75 6.26
CA ILE A 142 -16.71 -5.18 4.89
C ILE A 142 -17.94 -5.13 3.98
N SER A 143 -19.11 -4.74 4.50
CA SER A 143 -20.38 -4.78 3.76
C SER A 143 -20.36 -4.01 2.43
N SER A 144 -19.57 -2.93 2.36
CA SER A 144 -19.42 -2.09 1.18
C SER A 144 -18.47 -2.64 0.11
N ILE A 145 -17.61 -3.60 0.45
CA ILE A 145 -16.60 -4.16 -0.44
C ILE A 145 -16.82 -5.64 -0.75
N ASP A 146 -17.65 -6.34 0.04
CA ASP A 146 -17.89 -7.78 -0.08
C ASP A 146 -19.19 -8.13 -0.81
N TYR A 147 -19.30 -7.67 -2.06
CA TYR A 147 -20.42 -7.97 -2.94
C TYR A 147 -20.44 -9.46 -3.31
N GLY A 148 -21.04 -10.29 -2.45
CA GLY A 148 -21.09 -11.76 -2.62
C GLY A 148 -20.81 -12.57 -1.35
N ASN A 149 -20.58 -11.91 -0.21
CA ASN A 149 -20.18 -12.55 1.05
C ASN A 149 -18.87 -13.37 0.94
N VAL A 150 -18.01 -13.07 -0.03
CA VAL A 150 -16.76 -13.80 -0.26
C VAL A 150 -15.75 -13.55 0.86
N LEU A 151 -15.47 -12.29 1.19
CA LEU A 151 -14.60 -11.93 2.32
C LEU A 151 -15.20 -12.42 3.64
N LYS A 152 -16.52 -12.28 3.82
CA LYS A 152 -17.24 -12.78 4.98
C LYS A 152 -17.03 -14.29 5.14
N ASN A 153 -17.20 -15.06 4.07
CA ASN A 153 -17.01 -16.51 4.06
C ASN A 153 -15.55 -16.88 4.40
N MET A 154 -14.56 -16.14 3.87
CA MET A 154 -13.14 -16.33 4.21
C MET A 154 -12.86 -16.08 5.70
N MET A 155 -13.51 -15.09 6.32
CA MET A 155 -13.33 -14.76 7.74
C MET A 155 -14.13 -15.66 8.69
N THR A 156 -15.13 -16.40 8.20
CA THR A 156 -16.09 -17.12 9.07
C THR A 156 -15.42 -18.22 9.92
N GLN A 157 -14.20 -18.64 9.57
CA GLN A 157 -13.41 -19.57 10.36
C GLN A 157 -12.76 -18.94 11.62
N GLY A 158 -12.95 -17.63 11.87
CA GLY A 158 -12.54 -16.96 13.10
C GLY A 158 -11.01 -16.79 13.29
N SER A 159 -10.22 -17.12 12.27
CA SER A 159 -8.76 -17.04 12.34
C SER A 159 -8.19 -15.70 11.86
N HIS A 160 -8.96 -14.95 11.06
CA HIS A 160 -8.55 -13.69 10.45
C HIS A 160 -9.67 -12.64 10.48
N GLN A 161 -9.29 -11.38 10.45
CA GLN A 161 -10.15 -10.20 10.42
C GLN A 161 -9.68 -9.21 9.37
N TYR A 162 -10.59 -8.38 8.89
CA TYR A 162 -10.29 -7.21 8.07
C TYR A 162 -10.13 -5.99 8.96
N THR A 163 -8.95 -5.40 9.00
CA THR A 163 -8.61 -4.31 9.91
C THR A 163 -8.29 -3.02 9.16
N GLU A 164 -8.34 -1.88 9.87
CA GLU A 164 -8.13 -0.54 9.28
C GLU A 164 -6.84 -0.41 8.46
N ASP A 165 -5.76 -1.08 8.88
CA ASP A 165 -4.48 -1.09 8.20
C ASP A 165 -4.48 -1.89 6.88
N ASN A 166 -5.55 -2.61 6.56
CA ASN A 166 -5.72 -3.39 5.33
C ASN A 166 -6.67 -2.70 4.34
N VAL A 167 -7.31 -1.60 4.75
CA VAL A 167 -8.25 -0.85 3.91
C VAL A 167 -7.52 -0.12 2.79
N VAL A 168 -8.04 -0.26 1.57
CA VAL A 168 -7.62 0.51 0.40
C VAL A 168 -8.81 1.35 -0.05
N SER A 169 -8.62 2.67 -0.14
CA SER A 169 -9.63 3.60 -0.64
C SER A 169 -9.53 3.70 -2.16
N TYR A 170 -10.65 3.49 -2.85
CA TYR A 170 -10.76 3.63 -4.30
C TYR A 170 -11.62 4.83 -4.61
N LEU A 171 -11.01 5.87 -5.19
CA LEU A 171 -11.66 7.13 -5.46
C LEU A 171 -11.66 7.41 -6.97
N LYS A 172 -12.74 8.00 -7.47
CA LYS A 172 -12.82 8.53 -8.83
C LYS A 172 -13.03 10.03 -8.80
N TRP A 173 -12.40 10.71 -9.75
CA TRP A 173 -12.64 12.10 -10.04
C TRP A 173 -13.68 12.20 -11.14
N GLY A 174 -14.71 13.01 -10.91
CA GLY A 174 -15.74 13.29 -11.91
C GLY A 174 -15.90 14.79 -12.12
N PRO A 175 -16.28 15.23 -13.32
CA PRO A 175 -16.68 16.61 -13.54
C PRO A 175 -18.06 16.86 -12.89
N THR A 176 -18.20 17.95 -12.15
CA THR A 176 -19.52 18.47 -11.79
C THR A 176 -20.11 19.29 -12.94
N THR A 177 -21.42 19.53 -12.88
CA THR A 177 -22.15 20.36 -13.85
C THR A 177 -21.61 21.80 -13.94
N GLY A 178 -20.85 22.26 -12.94
CA GLY A 178 -20.20 23.58 -12.89
C GLY A 178 -18.71 23.59 -13.26
N GLY A 179 -18.13 22.45 -13.67
CA GLY A 179 -16.70 22.34 -14.00
C GLY A 179 -15.76 22.15 -12.79
N GLU A 180 -16.31 22.02 -11.58
CA GLU A 180 -15.52 21.61 -10.40
C GLU A 180 -15.26 20.10 -10.45
N ILE A 181 -14.17 19.64 -9.82
CA ILE A 181 -13.86 18.22 -9.67
C ILE A 181 -14.51 17.73 -8.37
N PHE A 182 -15.36 16.71 -8.46
CA PHE A 182 -15.82 15.99 -7.26
C PHE A 182 -15.08 14.67 -7.11
N VAL A 183 -14.79 14.31 -5.87
CA VAL A 183 -14.20 13.02 -5.50
C VAL A 183 -15.32 12.15 -4.92
N SER A 184 -15.40 10.91 -5.37
CA SER A 184 -16.39 9.95 -4.88
C SER A 184 -15.81 8.56 -4.82
N ASP A 185 -16.42 7.69 -4.02
CA ASP A 185 -16.05 6.28 -3.98
C ASP A 185 -16.23 5.62 -5.36
N MET A 186 -15.33 4.70 -5.66
CA MET A 186 -15.29 3.96 -6.90
C MET A 186 -15.29 2.46 -6.62
N ASN A 187 -16.06 1.71 -7.41
CA ASN A 187 -15.94 0.26 -7.41
C ASN A 187 -14.56 -0.14 -7.97
N PRO A 188 -13.71 -0.89 -7.23
CA PRO A 188 -12.38 -1.28 -7.68
C PRO A 188 -12.39 -2.12 -8.97
N ALA A 189 -13.49 -2.82 -9.28
CA ALA A 189 -13.65 -3.58 -10.54
C ALA A 189 -13.66 -2.69 -11.79
N LEU A 190 -13.78 -1.36 -11.64
CA LEU A 190 -13.71 -0.41 -12.74
C LEU A 190 -12.27 -0.01 -13.09
N LEU A 191 -11.28 -0.34 -12.25
CA LEU A 191 -9.87 -0.11 -12.56
C LEU A 191 -9.40 -1.08 -13.65
N LYS A 192 -8.80 -0.53 -14.70
CA LYS A 192 -8.30 -1.30 -15.84
C LYS A 192 -6.90 -0.86 -16.24
N PRO A 193 -6.03 -1.78 -16.69
CA PRO A 193 -4.75 -1.41 -17.27
C PRO A 193 -4.89 -0.33 -18.34
N GLY A 194 -4.02 0.68 -18.29
CA GLY A 194 -4.04 1.85 -19.16
C GLY A 194 -4.70 3.10 -18.56
N HIS A 195 -5.39 3.00 -17.42
CA HIS A 195 -5.90 4.18 -16.71
C HIS A 195 -4.75 5.01 -16.11
N ILE A 196 -4.86 6.34 -16.17
CA ILE A 196 -4.01 7.23 -15.37
C ILE A 196 -4.61 7.26 -13.97
N VAL A 197 -3.78 7.01 -12.96
CA VAL A 197 -4.19 6.93 -11.56
C VAL A 197 -3.25 7.74 -10.67
N ASP A 198 -3.83 8.42 -9.69
CA ASP A 198 -3.11 8.96 -8.53
C ASP A 198 -3.08 7.90 -7.43
N LEU A 199 -1.87 7.53 -7.01
CA LEU A 199 -1.64 6.50 -6.03
C LEU A 199 -1.05 7.10 -4.75
N GLY A 200 -1.77 6.96 -3.64
CA GLY A 200 -1.27 7.24 -2.31
C GLY A 200 -0.56 6.01 -1.71
N LEU A 201 0.71 6.16 -1.33
CA LEU A 201 1.51 5.09 -0.73
C LEU A 201 1.84 5.40 0.72
N SER A 202 1.53 4.44 1.61
CA SER A 202 2.07 4.41 2.96
C SER A 202 3.23 3.43 3.09
N PHE A 203 4.14 3.71 4.01
CA PHE A 203 5.42 3.01 4.13
C PHE A 203 5.51 2.23 5.44
N ARG A 204 5.75 0.93 5.31
CA ARG A 204 5.77 -0.01 6.44
C ARG A 204 6.93 -0.98 6.30
N LEU A 205 7.66 -1.18 7.39
CA LEU A 205 8.69 -2.21 7.48
C LEU A 205 8.21 -3.38 8.32
N ILE A 206 8.30 -4.59 7.77
CA ILE A 206 7.94 -5.82 8.50
C ILE A 206 9.08 -6.16 9.48
N LYS A 207 8.75 -6.24 10.76
CA LYS A 207 9.65 -6.71 11.82
C LYS A 207 9.76 -8.23 11.71
N MET A 208 10.93 -8.71 11.32
CA MET A 208 11.22 -10.13 11.38
C MET A 208 11.50 -10.55 12.83
N PRO A 209 10.81 -11.58 13.38
CA PRO A 209 11.14 -12.10 14.69
C PRO A 209 12.61 -12.55 14.71
N ARG A 210 13.28 -12.43 15.87
CA ARG A 210 14.64 -12.97 16.03
C ARG A 210 14.59 -14.47 15.74
N ARG A 211 15.06 -14.91 14.56
CA ARG A 211 15.43 -16.31 14.37
C ARG A 211 16.41 -16.65 15.49
N VAL A 212 16.04 -17.63 16.31
CA VAL A 212 17.00 -18.35 17.14
C VAL A 212 18.09 -18.83 16.18
N GLN A 213 19.30 -18.31 16.32
CA GLN A 213 20.45 -18.89 15.64
C GLN A 213 20.60 -20.29 16.22
N PHE A 214 20.23 -21.31 15.46
CA PHE A 214 20.77 -22.64 15.71
C PHE A 214 22.25 -22.52 15.35
N GLN A 215 23.10 -22.53 16.38
CA GLN A 215 24.53 -22.75 16.20
C GLN A 215 24.67 -24.12 15.52
N ALA A 216 25.35 -24.12 14.37
CA ALA A 216 25.85 -25.34 13.75
C ALA A 216 27.10 -25.83 14.51
#